data_AF-A0A0P9RBH9-F1
#
_entry.id   AF-A0A0P9RBH9-F1
#
_cell.length_a   1.000
_cell.length_b   1.000
_cell.length_c   1.000
_cell.angle_alpha   90.00
_cell.angle_beta   90.00
_cell.angle_gamma   90.00
#
_symmetry.space_group_name_H-M   'P 1'
#
loop_
_entity.id
_entity.type
_entity.pdbx_description
1 polymer ?
#
loop_
_entity_poly.entity_id
_entity_poly.type
_entity_poly.pdbx_seq_one_letter_code
_entity_poly.pdbx_strand_id
1 'polypeptide(L)'
;MRQALFGDVKRPDDLKATTRAKKPSPYPAKLEVTLRVGNEFEGDTELWVYPADTISTLQAELDAVKAARKKYRYVEVVSVLPAKRG
;
A
#
# COMPACT_ATOMS: atom_id res chain seq x y z
N MET A 1 -41.44 -32.89 41.19
CA MET A 1 -40.73 -31.66 41.60
C MET A 1 -39.23 -31.95 41.63
N ARG A 2 -38.48 -31.61 40.58
CA ARG A 2 -37.02 -31.60 40.60
C ARG A 2 -36.56 -30.30 39.93
N GLN A 3 -35.82 -29.52 40.70
CA GLN A 3 -35.35 -28.17 40.39
C GLN A 3 -34.37 -28.17 39.21
N ALA A 4 -34.34 -27.02 38.54
CA ALA A 4 -33.52 -26.72 37.38
C ALA A 4 -32.02 -26.80 37.67
N LEU A 5 -31.30 -27.57 36.83
CA LEU A 5 -29.84 -27.61 36.72
C LEU A 5 -29.41 -27.21 35.31
N PHE A 6 -29.90 -26.08 34.82
CA PHE A 6 -29.32 -25.45 33.63
C PHE A 6 -29.01 -24.03 34.01
N GLY A 7 -27.79 -23.85 34.49
CA GLY A 7 -27.19 -22.54 34.67
C GLY A 7 -27.20 -21.79 33.35
N ASP A 8 -27.55 -20.51 33.44
CA ASP A 8 -27.54 -19.54 32.36
C ASP A 8 -26.15 -19.52 31.72
N VAL A 9 -26.00 -20.21 30.57
CA VAL A 9 -24.81 -20.07 29.73
C VAL A 9 -24.97 -18.73 29.02
N LYS A 10 -24.47 -17.68 29.68
CA LYS A 10 -24.27 -16.35 29.10
C LYS A 10 -23.43 -16.52 27.82
N ARG A 11 -24.11 -16.46 26.68
CA ARG A 11 -23.50 -16.37 25.35
C ARG A 11 -22.74 -15.05 25.30
N PRO A 12 -21.43 -15.03 25.01
CA PRO A 12 -20.71 -13.78 24.83
C PRO A 12 -21.03 -13.23 23.43
N ASP A 13 -22.24 -12.73 23.27
CA ASP A 13 -22.55 -11.69 22.28
C ASP A 13 -22.40 -10.33 22.98
N ASP A 14 -21.21 -10.08 23.51
CA ASP A 14 -20.79 -8.75 23.93
C ASP A 14 -20.01 -8.16 22.75
N LEU A 15 -20.77 -7.60 21.80
CA LEU A 15 -20.33 -6.69 20.74
C LEU A 15 -19.61 -5.48 21.36
N LYS A 16 -18.38 -5.68 21.82
CA LYS A 16 -17.51 -4.59 22.24
C LYS A 16 -16.85 -4.05 20.97
N ALA A 17 -17.43 -2.98 20.45
CA ALA A 17 -16.80 -2.04 19.54
C ALA A 17 -15.52 -1.51 20.21
N THR A 18 -14.43 -2.26 20.07
CA THR A 18 -13.08 -1.82 20.38
C THR A 18 -12.46 -1.40 19.07
N THR A 19 -12.06 -0.13 19.03
CA THR A 19 -11.30 0.52 17.97
C THR A 19 -10.36 -0.48 17.33
N ARG A 20 -10.54 -0.74 16.03
CA ARG A 20 -9.65 -1.58 15.22
C ARG A 20 -8.28 -0.89 15.24
N ALA A 21 -7.46 -1.20 16.24
CA ALA A 21 -6.08 -0.78 16.27
C ALA A 21 -5.48 -1.25 14.94
N LYS A 22 -5.01 -0.30 14.12
CA LYS A 22 -4.37 -0.60 12.85
C LYS A 22 -3.23 -1.54 13.17
N LYS A 23 -3.39 -2.84 12.87
CA LYS A 23 -2.30 -3.81 12.97
C LYS A 23 -1.12 -3.18 12.20
N PRO A 24 0.06 -3.00 12.79
CA PRO A 24 1.22 -2.63 12.01
C PRO A 24 1.40 -3.72 10.97
N SER A 25 1.16 -3.38 9.71
CA SER A 25 1.39 -4.31 8.60
C SER A 25 2.83 -4.82 8.72
N PRO A 26 3.08 -6.14 8.67
CA PRO A 26 4.41 -6.72 8.80
C PRO A 26 5.35 -6.37 7.64
N TYR A 27 4.89 -5.59 6.65
CA TYR A 27 5.67 -5.07 5.55
C TYR A 27 5.93 -3.56 5.75
N PRO A 28 7.14 -3.17 6.21
CA PRO A 28 7.41 -1.81 6.64
C PRO A 28 8.35 -1.07 5.68
N ALA A 29 7.91 -0.84 4.45
CA ALA A 29 8.41 0.24 3.61
C ALA A 29 7.51 0.30 2.36
N LYS A 30 6.63 1.29 2.29
CA LYS A 30 6.09 1.68 0.98
C LYS A 30 7.21 2.47 0.31
N LEU A 31 7.57 2.12 -0.91
CA LEU A 31 8.53 2.91 -1.69
C LEU A 31 7.73 3.84 -2.61
N GLU A 32 8.21 5.06 -2.78
CA GLU A 32 7.70 6.00 -3.77
C GLU A 32 8.77 6.16 -4.85
N VAL A 33 8.41 5.74 -6.06
CA VAL A 33 9.26 5.90 -7.24
C VAL A 33 8.81 7.13 -7.98
N THR A 34 9.72 8.07 -8.18
CA THR A 34 9.48 9.26 -8.99
C THR A 34 10.12 9.05 -10.36
N LEU A 35 9.31 9.21 -11.39
CA LEU A 35 9.66 9.02 -12.79
C LEU A 35 9.44 10.33 -13.54
N ARG A 36 10.34 10.66 -14.46
CA ARG A 36 10.04 11.63 -15.52
C ARG A 36 9.44 10.87 -16.69
N VAL A 37 8.27 11.31 -17.12
CA VAL A 37 7.53 10.67 -18.20
C VAL A 37 7.18 11.69 -19.27
N GLY A 38 7.22 11.27 -20.53
CA GLY A 38 6.92 12.13 -21.67
C GLY A 38 6.50 11.32 -22.89
N ASN A 39 5.74 11.94 -23.79
CA ASN A 39 5.39 11.33 -25.08
C ASN A 39 6.16 11.97 -26.25
N GLU A 40 6.78 13.13 -26.01
CA GLU A 40 7.63 13.86 -26.95
C GLU A 40 9.10 13.68 -26.54
N PHE A 41 9.96 13.45 -27.52
CA PHE A 41 11.40 13.30 -27.28
C PHE A 41 12.02 14.68 -27.08
N GLU A 42 12.71 14.90 -25.95
CA GLU A 42 13.27 16.20 -25.54
C GLU A 42 12.24 17.34 -25.36
N GLY A 43 10.94 16.99 -25.30
CA GLY A 43 9.83 17.93 -25.08
C GLY A 43 9.39 18.02 -23.62
N ASP A 44 8.12 18.36 -23.41
CA ASP A 44 7.54 18.46 -22.06
C ASP A 44 7.57 17.11 -21.34
N THR A 45 8.27 17.09 -20.20
CA THR A 45 8.32 15.94 -19.29
C THR A 45 7.56 16.25 -18.01
N GLU A 46 6.73 15.30 -17.58
CA GLU A 46 5.95 15.39 -16.35
C GLU A 46 6.61 14.54 -15.26
N LEU A 47 6.57 15.03 -14.02
CA LEU A 47 6.96 14.23 -12.85
C LEU A 47 5.78 13.34 -12.45
N TRP A 48 5.98 12.03 -12.52
CA TRP A 48 5.00 11.03 -12.16
C TRP A 48 5.47 10.21 -10.95
N VAL A 49 4.64 10.16 -9.92
CA VAL A 49 4.94 9.42 -8.67
C VAL A 49 4.15 8.13 -8.63
N TYR A 50 4.86 7.01 -8.46
CA TYR A 50 4.31 5.68 -8.33
C TYR A 50 4.56 5.09 -6.93
N PRO A 51 3.50 4.85 -6.14
CA PRO A 51 3.62 4.14 -4.89
C PRO A 51 3.78 2.63 -5.15
N ALA A 52 4.87 2.05 -4.65
CA ALA A 52 5.18 0.63 -4.74
C ALA A 52 5.00 -0.04 -3.37
N ASP A 53 4.19 -1.09 -3.33
CA ASP A 53 3.94 -1.90 -2.13
C ASP A 53 4.99 -3.02 -1.95
N THR A 54 6.27 -2.69 -2.21
CA THR A 54 7.38 -3.64 -2.11
C THR A 54 8.56 -3.00 -1.39
N ILE A 55 9.33 -3.82 -0.68
CA ILE A 55 10.55 -3.40 0.03
C ILE A 55 11.76 -3.37 -0.92
N SER A 56 11.67 -4.07 -2.07
CA SER A 56 12.75 -4.14 -3.05
C SER A 56 12.73 -2.91 -3.95
N THR A 57 13.82 -2.15 -3.95
CA THR A 57 14.00 -0.99 -4.83
C THR A 57 13.93 -1.39 -6.30
N LEU A 58 14.62 -2.47 -6.68
CA LEU A 58 14.60 -2.97 -8.06
C LEU A 58 13.20 -3.37 -8.51
N GLN A 59 12.43 -4.05 -7.64
CA GLN A 59 11.06 -4.43 -7.98
C GLN A 59 10.16 -3.19 -8.13
N ALA A 60 10.33 -2.21 -7.24
CA ALA A 60 9.60 -0.94 -7.31
C ALA A 60 9.89 -0.19 -8.61
N GLU A 61 11.16 -0.12 -9.04
CA GLU A 61 11.55 0.50 -10.32
C GLU A 61 10.91 -0.21 -11.51
N LEU A 62 11.00 -1.53 -11.57
CA LEU A 62 10.44 -2.33 -12.66
C LEU A 62 8.93 -2.15 -12.77
N ASP A 63 8.21 -2.17 -11.65
CA ASP A 63 6.75 -2.00 -11.64
C ASP A 63 6.35 -0.56 -11.99
N ALA A 64 7.08 0.43 -11.49
CA ALA A 64 6.86 1.84 -11.83
C ALA A 64 7.09 2.10 -13.34
N VAL A 65 8.19 1.61 -13.90
CA VAL A 65 8.50 1.74 -15.34
C VAL A 65 7.46 1.02 -16.18
N LYS A 66 7.05 -0.20 -15.80
CA LYS A 66 5.98 -0.92 -16.50
C LYS A 66 4.66 -0.15 -16.48
N ALA A 67 4.32 0.47 -15.36
CA ALA A 67 3.10 1.26 -15.23
C ALA A 67 3.16 2.53 -16.10
N ALA A 68 4.30 3.23 -16.11
CA ALA A 68 4.52 4.42 -16.92
C ALA A 68 4.54 4.12 -18.42
N ARG A 69 5.23 3.05 -18.86
CA ARG A 69 5.33 2.67 -20.28
C ARG A 69 4.00 2.26 -20.93
N LYS A 70 2.95 2.02 -20.13
CA LYS A 70 1.58 1.81 -20.65
C LYS A 70 0.95 3.09 -21.19
N LYS A 71 1.37 4.26 -20.68
CA LYS A 71 0.79 5.56 -21.01
C LYS A 71 1.76 6.49 -21.73
N TYR A 72 3.06 6.34 -21.46
CA TYR A 72 4.10 7.25 -21.93
C TYR A 72 5.14 6.49 -22.77
N ARG A 73 5.67 7.17 -23.79
CA ARG A 73 6.67 6.59 -24.69
C ARG A 73 8.09 6.68 -24.14
N TYR A 74 8.39 7.75 -23.41
CA TYR A 74 9.66 7.99 -22.73
C TYR A 74 9.43 7.98 -21.23
N VAL A 75 10.24 7.18 -20.53
CA VAL A 75 10.16 6.98 -19.08
C VAL A 75 11.58 6.92 -18.55
N GLU A 76 11.87 7.76 -17.55
CA GLU A 76 13.16 7.82 -16.86
C GLU A 76 12.91 7.78 -15.35
N VAL A 77 13.62 6.89 -14.64
CA VAL A 77 13.55 6.82 -13.18
C VAL A 77 14.44 7.92 -12.60
N VAL A 78 13.87 8.80 -11.78
CA VAL A 78 14.62 9.90 -11.15
C VAL A 78 15.04 9.53 -9.74
N SER A 79 14.14 8.96 -8.94
CA SER A 79 14.44 8.62 -7.55
C SER A 79 13.52 7.54 -7.00
N VAL A 80 14.06 6.70 -6.11
CA VAL A 80 13.28 5.77 -5.28
C VAL A 80 13.50 6.17 -3.83
N LEU A 81 12.45 6.62 -3.18
CA LEU A 81 12.50 7.05 -1.78
C LEU A 81 11.55 6.21 -0.93
N PRO A 82 11.88 5.92 0.34
CA PRO A 82 10.92 5.36 1.27
C PRO A 82 9.79 6.38 1.50
N ALA A 83 8.54 5.93 1.31
CA ALA A 83 7.36 6.74 1.57
C ALA A 83 7.36 7.16 3.04
N LYS A 84 7.15 8.46 3.29
CA LYS A 84 7.08 9.01 4.65
C LYS A 84 5.95 8.33 5.41
N ARG A 85 6.29 7.58 6.46
CA ARG A 85 5.34 7.20 7.52
C ARG A 85 5.09 8.45 8.38
N GLY A 86 3.90 9.02 8.26
CA GLY A 86 3.37 9.99 9.24
C GLY A 86 2.89 9.32 10.51
#